data_AF-A0A4S8KPV5-F1
#
_entry.id   AF-A0A4S8KPV5-F1
#
_cell.length_a   1.000
_cell.length_b   1.000
_cell.length_c   1.000
_cell.angle_alpha   90.00
_cell.angle_beta   90.00
_cell.angle_gamma   90.00
#
_symmetry.space_group_name_H-M   'P 1'
#
loop_
_entity.id
_entity.type
_entity.pdbx_description
1 polymer ?
#
loop_
_entity_poly.entity_id
_entity_poly.type
_entity_poly.pdbx_seq_one_letter_code
_entity_poly.pdbx_strand_id
1 'polypeptide(L)'
;GTFVPKDIHPHKLKHKEGKRINHSQFMTRESNEMRDHPETYHRICDALEPILRWVVEKVRISYYLFSEIETEVDIYPLNDDNPIRPFSSFVINLNVKTQAHRDHGDKNGCIVLVLGNHSGGGICLHEAKVVIETSHGDNVTFRSTDMTHFNLSYVGVRASIVIHSDRTAAAYQKNGFGWDANIYVK
;
A
#
# COMPACT_ATOMS: atom_id res chain seq x y z
N GLY A 1 -10.35 12.80 13.86
CA GLY A 1 -11.21 13.83 14.49
C GLY A 1 -10.55 15.17 14.29
N THR A 2 -11.28 16.18 13.82
CA THR A 2 -10.73 17.44 13.28
C THR A 2 -10.38 18.51 14.33
N PHE A 3 -10.42 18.18 15.62
CA PHE A 3 -10.10 19.09 16.72
C PHE A 3 -8.87 18.61 17.49
N VAL A 4 -7.72 18.69 16.83
CA VAL A 4 -6.42 18.44 17.45
C VAL A 4 -5.98 19.71 18.20
N PRO A 5 -5.65 19.63 19.50
CA PRO A 5 -5.14 20.80 20.24
C PRO A 5 -3.81 21.27 19.66
N LYS A 6 -3.57 22.58 19.67
CA LYS A 6 -2.34 23.16 19.06
C LYS A 6 -1.12 23.09 20.00
N ASP A 7 -1.36 23.02 21.30
CA ASP A 7 -0.42 23.26 22.39
C ASP A 7 -0.30 22.07 23.36
N ILE A 8 -0.93 20.94 23.02
CA ILE A 8 -0.84 19.70 23.80
C ILE A 8 -0.05 18.66 23.00
N HIS A 9 1.00 18.12 23.62
CA HIS A 9 1.78 17.03 23.07
C HIS A 9 0.90 15.77 22.89
N PRO A 10 0.97 15.02 21.77
CA PRO A 10 0.11 13.87 21.48
C PRO A 10 0.02 12.83 22.61
N HIS A 11 1.13 12.54 23.29
CA HIS A 11 1.18 11.60 24.43
C HIS A 11 0.41 12.06 25.67
N LYS A 12 0.04 13.35 25.76
CA LYS A 12 -0.73 13.89 26.89
C LYS A 12 -2.24 13.80 26.65
N LEU A 13 -2.69 13.43 25.45
CA LEU A 13 -4.10 13.24 25.15
C LEU A 13 -4.63 11.98 25.86
N LYS A 14 -5.83 12.07 26.44
CA LYS A 14 -6.52 10.96 27.09
C LYS A 14 -7.97 10.89 26.63
N HIS A 15 -8.51 9.68 26.51
CA HIS A 15 -9.93 9.52 26.19
C HIS A 15 -10.74 9.95 27.42
N LYS A 16 -11.85 10.68 27.23
CA LYS A 16 -12.69 11.16 28.34
C LYS A 16 -13.18 10.01 29.24
N GLU A 17 -13.40 8.83 28.66
CA GLU A 17 -13.82 7.61 29.37
C GLU A 17 -12.64 6.74 29.87
N GLY A 18 -11.41 7.25 29.86
CA GLY A 18 -10.22 6.50 30.33
C GLY A 18 -9.77 5.35 29.43
N LYS A 19 -10.37 5.17 28.25
CA LYS A 19 -9.97 4.18 27.25
C LYS A 19 -8.55 4.46 26.74
N ARG A 20 -7.82 3.38 26.44
CA ARG A 20 -6.47 3.44 25.85
C ARG A 20 -6.54 4.18 24.51
N ILE A 21 -5.75 5.24 24.37
CA ILE A 21 -5.56 5.93 23.10
C ILE A 21 -4.40 5.25 22.37
N ASN A 22 -4.61 4.95 21.09
CA ASN A 22 -3.54 4.50 20.21
C ASN A 22 -2.76 5.71 19.68
N HIS A 23 -1.78 6.17 20.45
CA HIS A 23 -0.99 7.35 20.10
C HIS A 23 -0.20 7.18 18.79
N SER A 24 0.07 5.93 18.36
CA SER A 24 0.77 5.65 17.10
C SER A 24 -0.12 5.77 15.86
N GLN A 25 -1.43 5.98 16.01
CA GLN A 25 -2.36 6.18 14.89
C GLN A 25 -2.66 7.66 14.64
N PHE A 26 -2.01 8.58 15.37
CA PHE A 26 -2.17 10.01 15.14
C PHE A 26 -1.41 10.52 13.93
N MET A 27 -0.38 9.80 13.50
CA MET A 27 0.48 10.15 12.38
C MET A 27 0.66 8.95 11.46
N THR A 28 1.16 9.21 10.27
CA THR A 28 1.63 8.17 9.35
C THR A 28 2.76 7.40 10.03
N ARG A 29 2.77 6.08 9.87
CA ARG A 29 3.77 5.21 10.46
C ARG A 29 4.16 4.11 9.48
N GLU A 30 5.36 3.61 9.64
CA GLU A 30 5.81 2.36 9.05
C GLU A 30 4.93 1.17 9.49
N SER A 31 4.89 0.13 8.64
CA SER A 31 4.24 -1.14 8.98
C SER A 31 4.92 -1.79 10.19
N ASN A 32 4.24 -2.76 10.83
CA ASN A 32 4.88 -3.47 11.94
C ASN A 32 6.07 -4.30 11.41
N GLU A 33 5.96 -4.83 10.20
CA GLU A 33 6.99 -5.60 9.52
C GLU A 33 8.26 -4.77 9.28
N MET A 34 8.12 -3.51 8.85
CA MET A 34 9.26 -2.59 8.70
C MET A 34 9.91 -2.28 10.04
N ARG A 35 9.10 -1.94 11.06
CA ARG A 35 9.58 -1.57 12.39
C ARG A 35 10.29 -2.71 13.12
N ASP A 36 9.68 -3.88 13.09
CA ASP A 36 10.11 -5.04 13.87
C ASP A 36 11.20 -5.84 13.12
N HIS A 37 11.29 -5.68 11.79
CA HIS A 37 12.26 -6.38 10.92
C HIS A 37 12.94 -5.47 9.87
N PRO A 38 13.60 -4.37 10.28
CA PRO A 38 14.14 -3.37 9.34
C PRO A 38 15.20 -3.93 8.40
N GLU A 39 16.09 -4.81 8.87
CA GLU A 39 17.10 -5.43 8.01
C GLU A 39 16.48 -6.31 6.91
N THR A 40 15.43 -7.05 7.25
CA THR A 40 14.72 -7.90 6.28
C THR A 40 14.01 -7.04 5.25
N TYR A 41 13.37 -5.96 5.69
CA TYR A 41 12.74 -4.99 4.80
C TYR A 41 13.75 -4.39 3.81
N HIS A 42 14.89 -3.90 4.29
CA HIS A 42 15.92 -3.33 3.40
C HIS A 42 16.46 -4.36 2.42
N ARG A 43 16.77 -5.60 2.85
CA ARG A 43 17.22 -6.66 1.92
C ARG A 43 16.20 -6.98 0.84
N ILE A 44 14.90 -6.96 1.19
CA ILE A 44 13.81 -7.16 0.23
C ILE A 44 13.77 -6.00 -0.76
N CYS A 45 13.83 -4.75 -0.28
CA CYS A 45 13.85 -3.57 -1.12
C CYS A 45 15.05 -3.60 -2.07
N ASP A 46 16.27 -3.83 -1.57
CA ASP A 46 17.49 -3.89 -2.38
C ASP A 46 17.44 -5.00 -3.43
N ALA A 47 16.98 -6.20 -3.04
CA ALA A 47 16.92 -7.35 -3.95
C ALA A 47 15.87 -7.18 -5.07
N LEU A 48 14.77 -6.49 -4.78
CA LEU A 48 13.66 -6.31 -5.71
C LEU A 48 13.67 -4.95 -6.41
N GLU A 49 14.51 -4.01 -5.99
CA GLU A 49 14.52 -2.64 -6.50
C GLU A 49 14.52 -2.56 -8.03
N PRO A 50 15.39 -3.28 -8.77
CA PRO A 50 15.40 -3.18 -10.23
C PRO A 50 14.05 -3.54 -10.87
N ILE A 51 13.38 -4.60 -10.38
CA ILE A 51 12.11 -5.02 -10.95
C ILE A 51 10.95 -4.13 -10.48
N LEU A 52 10.97 -3.67 -9.22
CA LEU A 52 9.94 -2.78 -8.68
C LEU A 52 9.94 -1.43 -9.41
N ARG A 53 11.12 -0.82 -9.59
CA ARG A 53 11.25 0.43 -10.34
C ARG A 53 10.82 0.25 -11.79
N TRP A 54 11.20 -0.86 -12.44
CA TRP A 54 10.77 -1.15 -13.80
C TRP A 54 9.25 -1.30 -13.91
N VAL A 55 8.61 -2.04 -13.01
CA VAL A 55 7.15 -2.21 -13.00
C VAL A 55 6.46 -0.86 -12.83
N VAL A 56 6.91 -0.05 -11.86
CA VAL A 56 6.32 1.27 -11.63
C VAL A 56 6.48 2.16 -12.86
N GLU A 57 7.66 2.21 -13.47
CA GLU A 57 7.91 2.96 -14.70
C GLU A 57 7.00 2.55 -15.85
N LYS A 58 6.78 1.24 -16.05
CA LYS A 58 5.89 0.73 -17.11
C LYS A 58 4.43 1.08 -16.85
N VAL A 59 4.00 1.05 -15.59
CA VAL A 59 2.62 1.34 -15.23
C VAL A 59 2.30 2.85 -15.31
N ARG A 60 3.31 3.75 -15.37
CA ARG A 60 3.09 5.17 -15.74
C ARG A 60 2.41 5.34 -17.10
N ILE A 61 2.47 4.32 -17.98
CA ILE A 61 1.72 4.30 -19.24
C ILE A 61 0.20 4.26 -19.00
N SER A 62 -0.25 3.69 -17.87
CA SER A 62 -1.65 3.72 -17.40
C SER A 62 -1.97 4.98 -16.57
N TYR A 63 -1.39 6.12 -16.95
CA TYR A 63 -1.39 7.41 -16.24
C TYR A 63 -2.72 7.80 -15.58
N TYR A 64 -3.86 7.51 -16.22
CA TYR A 64 -5.19 7.84 -15.68
C TYR A 64 -5.53 7.19 -14.34
N LEU A 65 -4.97 6.00 -14.02
CA LEU A 65 -5.31 5.31 -12.79
C LEU A 65 -4.57 5.88 -11.57
N PHE A 66 -3.37 6.42 -11.78
CA PHE A 66 -2.43 6.76 -10.72
C PHE A 66 -1.91 8.20 -10.74
N SER A 67 -2.43 9.06 -11.61
CA SER A 67 -2.06 10.48 -11.66
C SER A 67 -2.22 11.20 -10.31
N GLU A 68 -3.25 10.85 -9.55
CA GLU A 68 -3.48 11.40 -8.21
C GLU A 68 -2.52 10.88 -7.14
N ILE A 69 -1.78 9.79 -7.42
CA ILE A 69 -0.82 9.18 -6.49
C ILE A 69 0.54 9.86 -6.59
N GLU A 70 0.94 10.30 -7.80
CA GLU A 70 2.22 11.02 -8.01
C GLU A 70 2.36 12.25 -7.09
N THR A 71 1.26 12.91 -6.75
CA THR A 71 1.26 14.10 -5.88
C THR A 71 1.32 13.79 -4.37
N GLU A 72 1.28 12.52 -3.95
CA GLU A 72 1.11 12.18 -2.52
C GLU A 72 2.28 11.58 -1.77
N VAL A 73 3.34 11.10 -2.43
CA VAL A 73 4.44 10.49 -1.65
C VAL A 73 5.40 11.54 -1.08
N ASP A 74 5.47 12.73 -1.68
CA ASP A 74 6.36 13.82 -1.28
C ASP A 74 6.00 14.47 0.06
N ILE A 75 4.83 14.14 0.61
CA ILE A 75 4.31 14.71 1.86
C ILE A 75 4.55 13.83 3.09
N TYR A 76 4.96 12.57 2.91
CA TYR A 76 5.24 11.71 4.06
C TYR A 76 6.53 12.16 4.77
N PRO A 77 6.49 12.29 6.11
CA PRO A 77 7.67 12.66 6.87
C PRO A 77 8.78 11.62 6.65
N LEU A 78 10.03 12.10 6.64
CA LEU A 78 11.27 11.34 6.39
C LEU A 78 11.70 11.17 4.93
N ASN A 79 10.87 11.51 3.93
CA ASN A 79 11.23 11.56 2.51
C ASN A 79 12.05 10.33 2.03
N ASP A 80 11.65 9.14 2.49
CA ASP A 80 12.36 7.89 2.21
C ASP A 80 12.18 7.50 0.73
N ASP A 81 13.29 7.22 0.04
CA ASP A 81 13.25 6.81 -1.37
C ASP A 81 13.00 5.31 -1.45
N ASN A 82 11.72 4.93 -1.52
CA ASN A 82 11.33 3.53 -1.68
C ASN A 82 11.35 3.15 -3.19
N PRO A 83 11.60 1.86 -3.53
CA PRO A 83 11.72 1.42 -4.91
C PRO A 83 10.40 1.42 -5.69
N ILE A 84 9.28 1.72 -5.02
CA ILE A 84 7.94 1.74 -5.61
C ILE A 84 7.37 3.15 -5.76
N ARG A 85 8.16 4.22 -5.54
CA ARG A 85 7.69 5.60 -5.67
C ARG A 85 7.06 5.81 -7.06
N PRO A 86 5.82 6.32 -7.18
CA PRO A 86 5.06 7.12 -6.20
C PRO A 86 4.07 6.33 -5.33
N PHE A 87 4.20 5.02 -5.18
CA PHE A 87 3.30 4.25 -4.32
C PHE A 87 3.76 4.26 -2.85
N SER A 88 2.82 4.16 -1.91
CA SER A 88 3.14 4.26 -0.48
C SER A 88 3.55 2.93 0.16
N SER A 89 3.15 1.79 -0.43
CA SER A 89 3.36 0.48 0.17
C SER A 89 3.36 -0.65 -0.86
N PHE A 90 4.01 -1.76 -0.51
CA PHE A 90 3.80 -3.03 -1.19
C PHE A 90 3.63 -4.18 -0.19
N VAL A 91 2.91 -5.21 -0.62
CA VAL A 91 2.68 -6.45 0.14
C VAL A 91 3.27 -7.62 -0.62
N ILE A 92 3.90 -8.56 0.10
CA ILE A 92 4.38 -9.82 -0.47
C ILE A 92 3.44 -10.95 -0.03
N ASN A 93 2.79 -11.57 -1.00
CA ASN A 93 1.98 -12.76 -0.79
C ASN A 93 2.81 -13.98 -1.18
N LEU A 94 3.08 -14.87 -0.21
CA LEU A 94 3.77 -16.14 -0.46
C LEU A 94 2.77 -17.29 -0.44
N ASN A 95 2.67 -18.01 -1.56
CA ASN A 95 1.82 -19.20 -1.71
C ASN A 95 0.35 -18.96 -1.32
N VAL A 96 -0.20 -17.81 -1.70
CA VAL A 96 -1.54 -17.39 -1.28
C VAL A 96 -2.60 -17.66 -2.34
N LYS A 97 -3.69 -18.29 -1.91
CA LYS A 97 -5.01 -18.22 -2.54
C LYS A 97 -5.90 -17.29 -1.71
N THR A 98 -6.49 -16.29 -2.36
CA THR A 98 -7.36 -15.32 -1.68
C THR A 98 -8.83 -15.65 -1.90
N GLN A 99 -9.68 -15.24 -0.96
CA GLN A 99 -11.13 -15.19 -1.18
C GLN A 99 -11.49 -13.94 -1.99
N ALA A 100 -12.68 -13.90 -2.58
CA ALA A 100 -13.18 -12.73 -3.28
C ALA A 100 -13.27 -11.52 -2.34
N HIS A 101 -12.58 -10.44 -2.68
CA HIS A 101 -12.55 -9.21 -1.88
C HIS A 101 -12.31 -7.98 -2.75
N ARG A 102 -12.43 -6.80 -2.13
CA ARG A 102 -12.04 -5.50 -2.66
C ARG A 102 -11.16 -4.80 -1.65
N ASP A 103 -10.13 -4.11 -2.11
CA ASP A 103 -9.20 -3.40 -1.24
C ASP A 103 -9.71 -1.99 -0.99
N HIS A 104 -10.72 -1.86 -0.12
CA HIS A 104 -11.31 -0.55 0.20
C HIS A 104 -10.32 0.44 0.86
N GLY A 105 -9.20 -0.06 1.38
CA GLY A 105 -8.10 0.73 1.91
C GLY A 105 -7.23 1.37 0.83
N ASP A 106 -7.28 0.89 -0.41
CA ASP A 106 -6.44 1.41 -1.49
C ASP A 106 -6.98 2.74 -2.03
N LYS A 107 -6.05 3.58 -2.47
CA LYS A 107 -6.32 4.74 -3.31
C LYS A 107 -6.33 4.29 -4.77
N ASN A 108 -7.54 4.16 -5.32
CA ASN A 108 -7.85 3.83 -6.72
C ASN A 108 -7.59 2.38 -7.15
N GLY A 109 -6.36 1.90 -7.07
CA GLY A 109 -6.02 0.59 -7.61
C GLY A 109 -4.67 0.06 -7.15
N CYS A 110 -4.39 -1.17 -7.56
CA CYS A 110 -3.15 -1.86 -7.22
C CYS A 110 -2.47 -2.42 -8.48
N ILE A 111 -1.17 -2.71 -8.34
CA ILE A 111 -0.37 -3.41 -9.33
C ILE A 111 0.05 -4.75 -8.70
N VAL A 112 -0.24 -5.85 -9.37
CA VAL A 112 0.15 -7.20 -8.93
C VAL A 112 1.23 -7.72 -9.85
N LEU A 113 2.47 -7.85 -9.36
CA LEU A 113 3.56 -8.55 -10.02
C LEU A 113 3.58 -10.02 -9.56
N VAL A 114 3.47 -10.96 -10.49
CA VAL A 114 3.44 -12.40 -10.19
C VAL A 114 4.84 -13.01 -10.31
N LEU A 115 5.21 -13.84 -9.33
CA LEU A 115 6.52 -14.44 -9.20
C LEU A 115 6.45 -15.97 -9.00
N GLY A 116 7.45 -16.69 -9.50
CA GLY A 116 7.62 -18.12 -9.25
C GLY A 116 7.14 -19.01 -10.40
N ASN A 117 7.52 -20.29 -10.32
CA ASN A 117 7.17 -21.30 -11.30
C ASN A 117 5.89 -22.03 -10.87
N HIS A 118 4.78 -21.77 -11.58
CA HIS A 118 3.48 -22.33 -11.27
C HIS A 118 2.63 -22.60 -12.51
N SER A 119 1.58 -23.39 -12.34
CA SER A 119 0.49 -23.56 -13.30
C SER A 119 -0.84 -23.22 -12.63
N GLY A 120 -1.72 -22.52 -13.35
CA GLY A 120 -2.92 -21.91 -12.79
C GLY A 120 -2.60 -20.69 -11.92
N GLY A 121 -3.51 -20.32 -11.01
CA GLY A 121 -3.33 -19.15 -10.16
C GLY A 121 -3.68 -17.82 -10.84
N GLY A 122 -4.48 -17.86 -11.91
CA GLY A 122 -5.02 -16.68 -12.56
C GLY A 122 -5.76 -15.77 -11.57
N ILE A 123 -5.79 -14.47 -11.91
CA ILE A 123 -6.48 -13.44 -11.14
C ILE A 123 -7.88 -13.28 -11.74
N CYS A 124 -8.90 -13.60 -10.95
CA CYS A 124 -10.28 -13.35 -11.35
C CYS A 124 -10.66 -11.90 -11.06
N LEU A 125 -11.28 -11.25 -12.04
CA LEU A 125 -11.82 -9.90 -11.98
C LEU A 125 -13.32 -9.97 -12.27
N HIS A 126 -14.12 -10.06 -11.20
CA HIS A 126 -15.52 -10.48 -11.28
C HIS A 126 -16.39 -9.52 -12.12
N GLU A 127 -16.30 -8.22 -11.88
CA GLU A 127 -17.09 -7.19 -12.58
C GLU A 127 -16.73 -7.12 -14.07
N ALA A 128 -15.47 -7.38 -14.42
CA ALA A 128 -15.00 -7.45 -15.80
C ALA A 128 -15.29 -8.81 -16.47
N LYS A 129 -15.79 -9.79 -15.71
CA LYS A 129 -16.07 -11.17 -16.16
C LYS A 129 -14.89 -11.82 -16.87
N VAL A 130 -13.68 -11.55 -16.38
CA VAL A 130 -12.44 -12.05 -16.96
C VAL A 130 -11.60 -12.76 -15.90
N VAL A 131 -10.89 -13.79 -16.34
CA VAL A 131 -9.78 -14.39 -15.59
C VAL A 131 -8.52 -14.04 -16.37
N ILE A 132 -7.58 -13.41 -15.69
CA ILE A 132 -6.27 -13.08 -16.23
C ILE A 132 -5.33 -14.20 -15.81
N GLU A 133 -5.00 -15.07 -16.75
CA GLU A 133 -3.92 -16.04 -16.54
C GLU A 133 -2.60 -15.30 -16.42
N THR A 134 -1.78 -15.72 -15.45
CA THR A 134 -0.52 -15.05 -15.13
C THR A 134 0.60 -16.08 -15.02
N SER A 135 1.79 -15.67 -15.41
CA SER A 135 3.04 -16.39 -15.29
C SER A 135 4.07 -15.53 -14.54
N HIS A 136 5.23 -16.11 -14.26
CA HIS A 136 6.35 -15.39 -13.69
C HIS A 136 6.69 -14.12 -14.49
N GLY A 137 6.73 -12.98 -13.81
CA GLY A 137 7.07 -11.68 -14.38
C GLY A 137 5.88 -10.90 -14.94
N ASP A 138 4.71 -11.52 -15.04
CA ASP A 138 3.50 -10.80 -15.47
C ASP A 138 3.08 -9.79 -14.40
N ASN A 139 2.63 -8.63 -14.86
CA ASN A 139 2.04 -7.60 -14.01
C ASN A 139 0.58 -7.35 -14.43
N VAL A 140 -0.28 -7.21 -13.44
CA VAL A 140 -1.71 -6.95 -13.63
C VAL A 140 -2.08 -5.70 -12.83
N THR A 141 -2.62 -4.71 -13.52
CA THR A 141 -3.03 -3.43 -12.92
C THR A 141 -4.54 -3.27 -13.04
N PHE A 142 -5.22 -2.97 -11.93
CA PHE A 142 -6.67 -2.80 -11.92
C PHE A 142 -7.15 -1.94 -10.75
N ARG A 143 -8.43 -1.53 -10.80
CA ARG A 143 -9.08 -0.76 -9.73
C ARG A 143 -9.47 -1.67 -8.56
N SER A 144 -8.57 -1.91 -7.62
CA SER A 144 -8.76 -2.80 -6.47
C SER A 144 -9.92 -2.41 -5.56
N THR A 145 -10.31 -1.13 -5.52
CA THR A 145 -11.47 -0.63 -4.76
C THR A 145 -12.82 -0.97 -5.40
N ASP A 146 -12.84 -1.08 -6.72
CA ASP A 146 -14.07 -1.19 -7.53
C ASP A 146 -14.29 -2.62 -8.03
N MET A 147 -13.20 -3.38 -8.17
CA MET A 147 -13.19 -4.73 -8.72
C MET A 147 -13.03 -5.78 -7.62
N THR A 148 -14.04 -6.62 -7.47
CA THR A 148 -13.96 -7.84 -6.68
C THR A 148 -12.99 -8.81 -7.36
N HIS A 149 -11.95 -9.18 -6.64
CA HIS A 149 -10.86 -9.97 -7.18
C HIS A 149 -10.36 -11.05 -6.23
N PHE A 150 -9.77 -12.09 -6.80
CA PHE A 150 -9.19 -13.22 -6.06
C PHE A 150 -8.25 -14.05 -6.93
N ASN A 151 -7.32 -14.74 -6.28
CA ASN A 151 -6.43 -15.70 -6.93
C ASN A 151 -7.11 -17.08 -7.03
N LEU A 152 -7.02 -17.73 -8.20
CA LEU A 152 -7.45 -19.10 -8.39
C LEU A 152 -6.46 -20.11 -7.76
N SER A 153 -6.87 -21.37 -7.69
CA SER A 153 -5.98 -22.46 -7.28
C SER A 153 -4.82 -22.62 -8.27
N TYR A 154 -3.65 -23.01 -7.75
CA TYR A 154 -2.45 -23.23 -8.54
C TYR A 154 -1.66 -24.44 -8.02
N VAL A 155 -0.71 -24.90 -8.84
CA VAL A 155 0.29 -25.93 -8.47
C VAL A 155 1.68 -25.34 -8.72
N GLY A 156 2.63 -25.61 -7.81
CA GLY A 156 4.00 -25.09 -7.88
C GLY A 156 4.29 -24.04 -6.81
N VAL A 157 5.23 -23.14 -7.09
CA VAL A 157 5.62 -22.03 -6.19
C VAL A 157 5.12 -20.72 -6.80
N ARG A 158 4.23 -20.03 -6.10
CA ARG A 158 3.66 -18.76 -6.54
C ARG A 158 3.77 -17.73 -5.44
N ALA A 159 4.37 -16.59 -5.76
CA ALA A 159 4.34 -15.39 -4.95
C ALA A 159 3.76 -14.23 -5.75
N SER A 160 3.31 -13.18 -5.07
CA SER A 160 2.98 -11.93 -5.73
C SER A 160 3.44 -10.74 -4.91
N ILE A 161 3.86 -9.69 -5.58
CA ILE A 161 4.08 -8.38 -4.99
C ILE A 161 2.91 -7.50 -5.39
N VAL A 162 2.19 -6.96 -4.41
CA VAL A 162 1.06 -6.06 -4.62
C VAL A 162 1.51 -4.66 -4.23
N ILE A 163 1.64 -3.78 -5.21
CA ILE A 163 2.00 -2.37 -5.02
C ILE A 163 0.71 -1.55 -4.96
N HIS A 164 0.58 -0.70 -3.96
CA HIS A 164 -0.64 0.09 -3.73
C HIS A 164 -0.34 1.38 -2.96
N SER A 165 -1.31 2.29 -2.92
CA SER A 165 -1.26 3.48 -2.07
C SER A 165 -2.45 3.50 -1.11
N ASP A 166 -2.25 3.99 0.11
CA ASP A 166 -3.30 4.05 1.12
C ASP A 166 -4.25 5.24 0.87
N ARG A 167 -5.57 5.00 0.90
CA ARG A 167 -6.59 6.04 0.70
C ARG A 167 -6.56 7.13 1.78
N THR A 168 -6.10 6.80 2.98
CA THR A 168 -5.99 7.74 4.10
C THR A 168 -4.87 8.76 3.89
N ALA A 169 -3.96 8.52 2.94
CA ALA A 169 -2.94 9.48 2.51
C ALA A 169 -3.55 10.85 2.16
N ALA A 170 -4.66 10.85 1.41
CA ALA A 170 -5.35 12.07 0.99
C ALA A 170 -5.88 12.90 2.17
N ALA A 171 -6.26 12.23 3.28
CA ALA A 171 -6.70 12.92 4.49
C ALA A 171 -5.52 13.48 5.29
N TYR A 172 -4.35 12.83 5.25
CA TYR A 172 -3.11 13.41 5.77
C TYR A 172 -2.67 14.62 4.92
N GLN A 173 -2.71 14.54 3.59
CA GLN A 173 -2.39 15.67 2.72
C GLN A 173 -3.17 16.95 3.01
N LYS A 174 -4.44 16.80 3.41
CA LYS A 174 -5.32 17.94 3.61
C LYS A 174 -4.88 18.85 4.76
N ASN A 175 -4.42 18.27 5.87
CA ASN A 175 -4.07 19.02 7.09
C ASN A 175 -3.27 18.21 8.15
N GLY A 176 -2.51 17.19 7.75
CA GLY A 176 -1.79 16.29 8.66
C GLY A 176 -2.71 15.57 9.64
N PHE A 177 -3.91 15.17 9.20
CA PHE A 177 -5.00 14.71 10.07
C PHE A 177 -5.42 15.71 11.17
N GLY A 178 -5.18 17.00 10.95
CA GLY A 178 -5.39 18.10 11.89
C GLY A 178 -4.16 18.48 12.70
N TRP A 179 -3.03 17.78 12.56
CA TRP A 179 -1.81 18.01 13.35
C TRP A 179 -0.89 19.11 12.83
N ASP A 180 -1.07 19.62 11.60
CA ASP A 180 -0.18 20.64 11.03
C ASP A 180 -0.04 21.91 11.88
N ALA A 181 -1.10 22.24 12.64
CA ALA A 181 -1.11 23.40 13.53
C ALA A 181 -0.57 23.12 14.94
N ASN A 182 -0.19 21.86 15.24
CA ASN A 182 0.34 21.45 16.53
C ASN A 182 1.84 21.76 16.63
N ILE A 183 2.26 22.41 17.71
CA ILE A 183 3.65 22.88 17.87
C ILE A 183 4.67 21.77 18.13
N TYR A 184 4.23 20.55 18.45
CA TYR A 184 5.10 19.40 18.78
C TYR A 184 5.19 18.37 17.65
N VAL A 185 4.41 18.51 16.58
CA VAL A 185 4.28 17.53 15.49
C VAL A 185 4.81 18.09 14.15
N LYS A 186 5.49 19.24 14.19
CA LYS A 186 6.17 19.83 13.04
C LYS A 186 7.44 19.09 12.66
#